data_AF-A0A7C5RAD2-F1
#
_entry.id   AF-A0A7C5RAD2-F1
#
_cell.length_a   1.000
_cell.length_b   1.000
_cell.length_c   1.000
_cell.angle_alpha   90.00
_cell.angle_beta   90.00
_cell.angle_gamma   90.00
#
_symmetry.space_group_name_H-M   'P 1'
#
loop_
_entity.id
_entity.type
_entity.pdbx_description
1 polymer ?
#
loop_
_entity_poly.entity_id
_entity_poly.type
_entity_poly.pdbx_seq_one_letter_code
_entity_poly.pdbx_strand_id
1 'polypeptide(L)'
;ALALERAKAKQKDGLFGSEISGVLAPEVVFCDSLWVGRFEVTRAQYAAFDPEYQFQAGTGNYPASGISYEKAKAYCRWLSEKTGQTYRLPTEKELKKLLARAKGNADHENNLDYWAGYDVNPDDARMLAPKIHELEQKGSLLWPVGSFRPVGKNRVYDLGGNVAEWCTAGDSGKVLGGSAVTPKDPAAKYQAPPLRYVGFRVILEK
;
A
#
# COMPACT_ATOMS: atom_id res chain seq x y z
N ALA A 1 16.41 7.16 13.05
CA ALA A 1 15.99 5.82 13.52
C ALA A 1 15.13 5.09 12.49
N LEU A 2 13.96 5.63 12.07
CA LEU A 2 13.04 4.95 11.14
C LEU A 2 13.65 4.63 9.76
N ALA A 3 14.34 5.58 9.13
CA ALA A 3 15.00 5.36 7.84
C ALA A 3 16.08 4.26 7.89
N LEU A 4 16.80 4.14 9.01
CA LEU A 4 17.80 3.09 9.23
C LEU A 4 17.13 1.71 9.41
N GLU A 5 15.97 1.66 10.06
CA GLU A 5 15.20 0.42 10.18
C GLU A 5 14.58 -0.01 8.85
N ARG A 6 14.07 0.94 8.05
CA ARG A 6 13.58 0.68 6.69
C ARG A 6 14.69 0.12 5.80
N ALA A 7 15.91 0.65 5.92
CA ALA A 7 17.07 0.20 5.13
C ALA A 7 17.46 -1.27 5.41
N LYS A 8 17.00 -1.88 6.51
CA LYS A 8 17.20 -3.31 6.79
C LYS A 8 16.29 -4.23 5.97
N ALA A 9 15.24 -3.69 5.33
CA ALA A 9 14.42 -4.45 4.40
C ALA A 9 15.25 -4.88 3.19
N LYS A 10 14.89 -6.02 2.61
CA LYS A 10 15.61 -6.56 1.45
C LYS A 10 15.51 -5.59 0.28
N GLN A 11 16.63 -5.39 -0.41
CA GLN A 11 16.75 -4.47 -1.53
C GLN A 11 17.64 -5.06 -2.62
N LYS A 12 17.38 -4.67 -3.86
CA LYS A 12 18.26 -4.86 -5.03
C LYS A 12 18.37 -3.53 -5.75
N ASP A 13 19.60 -3.06 -5.98
CA ASP A 13 19.89 -1.80 -6.69
C ASP A 13 19.10 -0.59 -6.14
N GLY A 14 18.91 -0.54 -4.81
CA GLY A 14 18.16 0.51 -4.12
C GLY A 14 16.63 0.36 -4.19
N LEU A 15 16.10 -0.69 -4.81
CA LEU A 15 14.67 -1.00 -4.86
C LEU A 15 14.30 -2.06 -3.82
N PHE A 16 13.23 -1.85 -3.07
CA PHE A 16 12.77 -2.80 -2.06
C PHE A 16 12.24 -4.08 -2.71
N GLY A 17 12.62 -5.23 -2.15
CA GLY A 17 12.22 -6.55 -2.61
C GLY A 17 13.31 -7.61 -2.48
N SER A 18 12.95 -8.84 -2.79
CA SER A 18 13.87 -9.97 -2.93
C SER A 18 13.94 -10.36 -4.39
N GLU A 19 15.14 -10.62 -4.91
CA GLU A 19 15.25 -11.25 -6.21
C GLU A 19 14.91 -12.73 -6.12
N ILE A 20 13.91 -13.17 -6.89
CA ILE A 20 13.49 -14.56 -7.00
C ILE A 20 13.27 -14.84 -8.48
N SER A 21 14.01 -15.81 -9.04
CA SER A 21 13.92 -16.20 -10.45
C SER A 21 14.05 -15.00 -11.43
N GLY A 22 14.93 -14.04 -11.12
CA GLY A 22 15.16 -12.84 -11.93
C GLY A 22 14.08 -11.74 -11.82
N VAL A 23 13.11 -11.91 -10.92
CA VAL A 23 12.06 -10.90 -10.65
C VAL A 23 12.29 -10.27 -9.28
N LEU A 24 12.09 -8.95 -9.18
CA LEU A 24 12.04 -8.25 -7.89
C LEU A 24 10.68 -8.51 -7.24
N ALA A 25 10.62 -9.49 -6.33
CA ALA A 25 9.42 -9.86 -5.60
C ALA A 25 9.28 -9.06 -4.30
N PRO A 26 8.05 -8.78 -3.82
CA PRO A 26 7.84 -8.17 -2.50
C PRO A 26 8.47 -9.02 -1.38
N GLU A 27 9.18 -8.37 -0.45
CA GLU A 27 9.59 -9.03 0.79
C GLU A 27 8.34 -9.32 1.63
N VAL A 28 8.15 -10.58 2.04
CA VAL A 28 7.08 -10.97 2.96
C VAL A 28 7.60 -11.26 4.36
N VAL A 29 6.81 -10.89 5.37
CA VAL A 29 7.10 -11.09 6.78
C VAL A 29 5.95 -11.79 7.49
N PHE A 30 6.26 -12.52 8.55
CA PHE A 30 5.23 -13.16 9.35
C PHE A 30 4.53 -12.15 10.26
N CYS A 31 3.22 -11.99 10.15
CA CYS A 31 2.40 -11.15 11.01
C CYS A 31 1.06 -11.84 11.29
N ASP A 32 0.79 -12.11 12.57
CA ASP A 32 -0.48 -12.68 13.06
C ASP A 32 -1.04 -13.83 12.21
N SER A 33 -0.19 -14.85 11.99
CA SER A 33 -0.44 -16.06 11.18
C SER A 33 -0.44 -15.90 9.65
N LEU A 34 0.00 -14.75 9.13
CA LEU A 34 0.10 -14.49 7.69
C LEU A 34 1.54 -14.20 7.28
N TRP A 35 1.95 -14.65 6.10
CA TRP A 35 3.13 -14.10 5.44
C TRP A 35 2.69 -12.95 4.53
N VAL A 36 2.80 -11.73 5.05
CA VAL A 36 2.29 -10.52 4.41
C VAL A 36 3.43 -9.71 3.80
N GLY A 37 3.20 -9.09 2.66
CA GLY A 37 4.10 -8.08 2.10
C GLY A 37 4.44 -7.03 3.16
N ARG A 38 5.74 -6.82 3.39
CA ARG A 38 6.25 -5.83 4.35
C ARG A 38 5.72 -4.43 4.02
N PHE A 39 5.63 -4.15 2.72
CA PHE A 39 5.16 -2.91 2.10
C PHE A 39 4.00 -3.23 1.15
N GLU A 40 3.33 -2.20 0.64
CA GLU A 40 2.54 -2.32 -0.58
C GLU A 40 3.45 -2.73 -1.75
N VAL A 41 2.86 -3.33 -2.80
CA VAL A 41 3.60 -3.62 -4.03
C VAL A 41 4.09 -2.30 -4.62
N THR A 42 5.38 -2.19 -4.88
CA THR A 42 5.98 -0.94 -5.36
C THR A 42 5.83 -0.76 -6.87
N ARG A 43 6.02 0.46 -7.36
CA ARG A 43 5.99 0.77 -8.80
C ARG A 43 6.98 -0.07 -9.59
N ALA A 44 8.20 -0.26 -9.08
CA ALA A 44 9.20 -1.07 -9.75
C ALA A 44 8.83 -2.56 -9.79
N GLN A 45 8.26 -3.08 -8.71
CA GLN A 45 7.78 -4.47 -8.65
C GLN A 45 6.61 -4.68 -9.62
N TYR A 46 5.67 -3.74 -9.66
CA TYR A 46 4.51 -3.82 -10.55
C TYR A 46 4.87 -3.65 -12.03
N ALA A 47 5.80 -2.74 -12.36
CA ALA A 47 6.28 -2.55 -13.73
C ALA A 47 7.03 -3.78 -14.30
N ALA A 48 7.58 -4.65 -13.42
CA ALA A 48 8.14 -5.93 -13.85
C ALA A 48 7.05 -6.91 -14.36
N PHE A 49 5.81 -6.74 -13.91
CA PHE A 49 4.64 -7.49 -14.38
C PHE A 49 4.00 -6.83 -15.61
N ASP A 50 3.77 -5.51 -15.54
CA ASP A 50 3.06 -4.73 -16.56
C ASP A 50 3.98 -3.62 -17.08
N PRO A 51 4.71 -3.84 -18.19
CA PRO A 51 5.61 -2.84 -18.76
C PRO A 51 4.91 -1.57 -19.25
N GLU A 52 3.59 -1.61 -19.45
CA GLU A 52 2.80 -0.41 -19.79
C GLU A 52 2.59 0.50 -18.57
N TYR A 53 2.85 -0.01 -17.36
CA TYR A 53 2.84 0.78 -16.13
C TYR A 53 4.06 1.70 -16.05
N GLN A 54 3.91 2.91 -16.58
CA GLN A 54 4.94 3.93 -16.57
C GLN A 54 4.93 4.72 -15.25
N PHE A 55 6.11 5.02 -14.73
CA PHE A 55 6.29 5.86 -13.55
C PHE A 55 7.51 6.77 -13.66
N GLN A 56 7.50 7.88 -12.94
CA GLN A 56 8.60 8.85 -12.94
C GLN A 56 9.88 8.23 -12.36
N ALA A 57 11.03 8.45 -13.02
CA ALA A 57 12.33 8.03 -12.52
C ALA A 57 12.57 8.50 -11.06
N GLY A 58 13.19 7.64 -10.25
CA GLY A 58 13.37 7.89 -8.81
C GLY A 58 12.16 7.54 -7.94
N THR A 59 11.03 7.16 -8.52
CA THR A 59 9.82 6.78 -7.76
C THR A 59 9.56 5.28 -7.70
N GLY A 60 10.54 4.44 -8.04
CA GLY A 60 10.38 2.98 -8.08
C GLY A 60 9.93 2.34 -6.76
N ASN A 61 10.27 2.96 -5.62
CA ASN A 61 9.87 2.51 -4.27
C ASN A 61 8.56 3.15 -3.77
N TYR A 62 7.84 3.92 -4.58
CA TYR A 62 6.49 4.37 -4.24
C TYR A 62 5.52 3.19 -4.41
N PRO A 63 4.36 3.16 -3.75
CA PRO A 63 3.37 2.13 -3.99
C PRO A 63 2.85 2.23 -5.43
N ALA A 64 2.67 1.07 -6.06
CA ALA A 64 1.88 0.97 -7.27
C ALA A 64 0.43 1.33 -6.94
N SER A 65 -0.15 2.21 -7.75
CA SER A 65 -1.48 2.77 -7.55
C SER A 65 -2.17 3.02 -8.88
N GLY A 66 -3.49 3.25 -8.88
CA GLY A 66 -4.28 3.27 -10.12
C GLY A 66 -4.55 1.87 -10.66
N ILE A 67 -4.43 0.84 -9.81
CA ILE A 67 -4.49 -0.57 -10.22
C ILE A 67 -5.91 -1.09 -10.00
N SER A 68 -6.52 -1.70 -11.02
CA SER A 68 -7.81 -2.38 -10.85
C SER A 68 -7.65 -3.68 -10.05
N TYR A 69 -8.73 -4.17 -9.46
CA TYR A 69 -8.73 -5.44 -8.73
C TYR A 69 -8.24 -6.61 -9.61
N GLU A 70 -8.65 -6.64 -10.87
CA GLU A 70 -8.31 -7.66 -11.85
C GLU A 70 -6.81 -7.65 -12.15
N LYS A 71 -6.23 -6.46 -12.32
CA LYS A 71 -4.78 -6.27 -12.51
C LYS A 71 -3.99 -6.66 -11.26
N ALA A 72 -4.47 -6.32 -10.06
CA ALA A 72 -3.85 -6.74 -8.81
C ALA A 72 -3.87 -8.27 -8.63
N LYS A 73 -4.98 -8.94 -8.98
CA LYS A 73 -5.06 -10.42 -9.03
C LYS A 73 -4.14 -11.02 -10.09
N ALA A 74 -4.07 -10.41 -11.26
CA ALA A 74 -3.18 -10.85 -12.33
C ALA A 74 -1.71 -10.77 -11.92
N TYR A 75 -1.30 -9.70 -11.24
CA TYR A 75 0.03 -9.58 -10.65
C TYR A 75 0.33 -10.74 -9.69
N CYS A 76 -0.58 -11.06 -8.76
CA CYS A 76 -0.36 -12.17 -7.81
C CYS A 76 -0.20 -13.52 -8.51
N ARG A 77 -1.02 -13.79 -9.55
CA ARG A 77 -0.89 -15.01 -10.37
C ARG A 77 0.44 -15.07 -11.10
N TRP A 78 0.81 -14.00 -11.79
CA TRP A 78 2.08 -13.89 -12.50
C TRP A 78 3.27 -14.07 -11.54
N LEU A 79 3.24 -13.42 -10.38
CA LEU A 79 4.30 -13.55 -9.39
C LEU A 79 4.43 -15.01 -8.95
N SER A 80 3.29 -15.68 -8.75
CA SER A 80 3.27 -17.09 -8.36
C SER A 80 3.91 -18.00 -9.39
N GLU A 81 3.60 -17.79 -10.67
CA GLU A 81 4.18 -18.52 -11.80
C GLU A 81 5.69 -18.29 -11.90
N LYS A 82 6.16 -17.06 -11.67
CA LYS A 82 7.59 -16.72 -11.75
C LYS A 82 8.41 -17.31 -10.61
N THR A 83 7.85 -17.34 -9.41
CA THR A 83 8.61 -17.74 -8.21
C THR A 83 8.37 -19.18 -7.78
N GLY A 84 7.37 -19.86 -8.35
CA GLY A 84 6.92 -21.19 -7.90
C GLY A 84 6.32 -21.20 -6.49
N GLN A 85 5.80 -20.06 -6.03
CA GLN A 85 5.24 -19.86 -4.69
C GLN A 85 3.84 -19.28 -4.82
N THR A 86 2.90 -19.62 -3.94
CA THR A 86 1.52 -19.14 -4.08
C THR A 86 1.35 -17.75 -3.47
N TYR A 87 1.18 -16.74 -4.31
CA TYR A 87 0.85 -15.37 -3.93
C TYR A 87 -0.61 -15.04 -4.23
N ARG A 88 -1.24 -14.28 -3.35
CA ARG A 88 -2.61 -13.78 -3.51
C ARG A 88 -2.81 -12.43 -2.87
N LEU A 89 -3.95 -11.80 -3.15
CA LEU A 89 -4.44 -10.69 -2.35
C LEU A 89 -4.87 -11.19 -0.97
N PRO A 90 -4.83 -10.33 0.07
CA PRO A 90 -5.46 -10.66 1.34
C PRO A 90 -6.97 -10.86 1.15
N THR A 91 -7.57 -11.69 1.98
CA THR A 91 -9.03 -11.71 2.14
C THR A 91 -9.48 -10.47 2.91
N GLU A 92 -10.76 -10.10 2.80
CA GLU A 92 -11.33 -9.00 3.61
C GLU A 92 -11.06 -9.18 5.11
N LYS A 93 -11.18 -10.41 5.63
CA LYS A 93 -10.94 -10.70 7.04
C LYS A 93 -9.48 -10.50 7.43
N GLU A 94 -8.55 -10.96 6.61
CA GLU A 94 -7.12 -10.79 6.84
C GLU A 94 -6.71 -9.33 6.77
N LEU A 95 -7.18 -8.58 5.76
CA LEU A 95 -6.86 -7.16 5.64
C LEU A 95 -7.43 -6.36 6.82
N LYS A 96 -8.70 -6.60 7.22
CA LYS A 96 -9.27 -5.99 8.44
C LYS A 96 -8.44 -6.25 9.69
N LYS A 97 -7.89 -7.46 9.84
CA LYS A 97 -7.03 -7.82 10.98
C LYS A 97 -5.73 -7.02 10.97
N LEU A 98 -5.09 -6.88 9.80
CA LEU A 98 -3.89 -6.06 9.62
C LEU A 98 -4.17 -4.59 9.93
N LEU A 99 -5.26 -4.02 9.38
CA LEU A 99 -5.67 -2.64 9.62
C LEU A 99 -5.97 -2.37 11.11
N ALA A 100 -6.62 -3.30 11.80
CA ALA A 100 -6.88 -3.19 13.24
C ALA A 100 -5.59 -3.09 14.06
N ARG A 101 -4.49 -3.73 13.61
CA ARG A 101 -3.17 -3.63 14.24
C ARG A 101 -2.55 -2.24 14.08
N ALA A 102 -2.91 -1.53 13.02
CA ALA A 102 -2.41 -0.19 12.68
C ALA A 102 -3.29 0.95 13.21
N LYS A 103 -4.41 0.66 13.87
CA LYS A 103 -5.34 1.69 14.35
C LYS A 103 -4.67 2.77 15.20
N GLY A 104 -3.68 2.41 16.03
CA GLY A 104 -2.92 3.35 16.87
C GLY A 104 -1.77 4.08 16.15
N ASN A 105 -1.53 3.80 14.87
CA ASN A 105 -0.51 4.47 14.06
C ASN A 105 -1.08 5.56 13.15
N ALA A 106 -2.40 5.79 13.15
CA ALA A 106 -3.04 6.72 12.21
C ALA A 106 -2.43 8.14 12.22
N ASP A 107 -1.99 8.64 13.37
CA ASP A 107 -1.32 9.96 13.48
C ASP A 107 0.08 10.01 12.84
N HIS A 108 0.62 8.86 12.46
CA HIS A 108 1.98 8.68 11.97
C HIS A 108 1.99 7.98 10.60
N GLU A 109 0.98 8.27 9.77
CA GLU A 109 0.74 7.66 8.46
C GLU A 109 0.51 8.73 7.39
N ASN A 110 0.67 8.37 6.11
CA ASN A 110 0.36 9.26 4.99
C ASN A 110 -1.16 9.32 4.77
N ASN A 111 -1.86 10.23 5.44
CA ASN A 111 -3.30 10.43 5.28
C ASN A 111 -3.65 11.91 5.11
N LEU A 112 -4.94 12.22 4.96
CA LEU A 112 -5.36 13.60 4.70
C LEU A 112 -4.98 14.54 5.86
N ASP A 113 -5.09 14.07 7.10
CA ASP A 113 -4.71 14.81 8.31
C ASP A 113 -3.22 15.15 8.33
N TYR A 114 -2.36 14.23 7.88
CA TYR A 114 -0.92 14.50 7.72
C TYR A 114 -0.66 15.68 6.77
N TRP A 115 -1.36 15.74 5.64
CA TRP A 115 -1.22 16.84 4.67
C TRP A 115 -1.87 18.14 5.13
N ALA A 116 -2.99 18.05 5.84
CA ALA A 116 -3.70 19.20 6.40
C ALA A 116 -2.94 19.82 7.59
N GLY A 117 -2.21 19.01 8.35
CA GLY A 117 -1.50 19.43 9.56
C GLY A 117 -2.40 19.56 10.78
N TYR A 118 -3.63 19.07 10.72
CA TYR A 118 -4.60 19.06 11.82
C TYR A 118 -5.59 17.88 11.66
N ASP A 119 -6.38 17.60 12.69
CA ASP A 119 -7.39 16.55 12.65
C ASP A 119 -8.56 16.95 11.74
N VAL A 120 -8.70 16.28 10.60
CA VAL A 120 -9.64 16.63 9.53
C VAL A 120 -11.00 16.00 9.82
N ASN A 121 -12.01 16.85 10.02
CA ASN A 121 -13.39 16.39 10.15
C ASN A 121 -14.06 16.22 8.75
N PRO A 122 -15.29 15.68 8.68
CA PRO A 122 -15.98 15.49 7.41
C PRO A 122 -16.22 16.76 6.58
N ASP A 123 -16.35 17.93 7.21
CA ASP A 123 -16.56 19.20 6.52
C ASP A 123 -15.24 19.71 5.93
N ASP A 124 -14.14 19.61 6.69
CA ASP A 124 -12.80 19.89 6.22
C ASP A 124 -12.44 19.03 5.01
N ALA A 125 -12.71 17.72 5.06
CA ALA A 125 -12.45 16.82 3.94
C ALA A 125 -13.17 17.26 2.66
N ARG A 126 -14.41 17.74 2.77
CA ARG A 126 -15.18 18.28 1.63
C ARG A 126 -14.57 19.58 1.11
N MET A 127 -14.13 20.47 1.99
CA MET A 127 -13.50 21.74 1.60
C MET A 127 -12.12 21.55 0.96
N LEU A 128 -11.36 20.54 1.39
CA LEU A 128 -10.03 20.23 0.87
C LEU A 128 -10.06 19.52 -0.48
N ALA A 129 -11.17 18.87 -0.86
CA ALA A 129 -11.26 18.07 -2.09
C ALA A 129 -10.85 18.82 -3.38
N PRO A 130 -11.26 20.08 -3.63
CA PRO A 130 -10.79 20.84 -4.79
C PRO A 130 -9.28 21.11 -4.75
N LYS A 131 -8.72 21.35 -3.55
CA LYS A 131 -7.28 21.60 -3.39
C LYS A 131 -6.46 20.34 -3.62
N ILE A 132 -6.94 19.19 -3.17
CA ILE A 132 -6.34 17.88 -3.45
C ILE A 132 -6.29 17.68 -4.97
N HIS A 133 -7.39 17.93 -5.68
CA HIS A 133 -7.44 17.81 -7.13
C HIS A 133 -6.43 18.73 -7.85
N GLU A 134 -6.22 19.95 -7.36
CA GLU A 134 -5.20 20.86 -7.89
C GLU A 134 -3.78 20.33 -7.67
N LEU A 135 -3.47 19.84 -6.46
CA LEU A 135 -2.14 19.30 -6.11
C LEU A 135 -1.81 18.04 -6.90
N GLU A 136 -2.81 17.21 -7.18
CA GLU A 136 -2.68 16.02 -8.02
C GLU A 136 -2.21 16.29 -9.46
N GLN A 137 -2.43 17.50 -9.97
CA GLN A 137 -1.92 17.91 -11.28
C GLN A 137 -0.44 18.34 -11.23
N LYS A 138 0.06 18.63 -10.02
CA LYS A 138 1.44 19.10 -9.80
C LYS A 138 2.36 17.98 -9.31
N GLY A 139 1.81 16.90 -8.77
CA GLY A 139 2.60 15.79 -8.27
C GLY A 139 1.78 14.72 -7.56
N SER A 140 2.49 13.78 -6.94
CA SER A 140 1.93 12.67 -6.18
C SER A 140 1.87 13.01 -4.69
N LEU A 141 0.73 12.76 -4.05
CA LEU A 141 0.60 12.80 -2.57
C LEU A 141 1.05 11.49 -1.89
N LEU A 142 1.53 10.52 -2.67
CA LEU A 142 2.12 9.28 -2.16
C LEU A 142 3.56 9.50 -1.72
N TRP A 143 4.01 8.71 -0.76
CA TRP A 143 5.40 8.66 -0.31
C TRP A 143 6.03 7.30 -0.69
N PRO A 144 7.38 7.19 -0.74
CA PRO A 144 8.03 5.90 -0.81
C PRO A 144 7.55 5.00 0.31
N VAL A 145 7.37 3.70 0.03
CA VAL A 145 6.96 2.73 1.04
C VAL A 145 7.90 2.73 2.24
N GLY A 146 7.35 2.46 3.41
CA GLY A 146 8.07 2.43 4.68
C GLY A 146 8.51 3.79 5.20
N SER A 147 8.00 4.89 4.65
CA SER A 147 8.33 6.25 5.13
C SER A 147 7.69 6.55 6.49
N PHE A 148 6.65 5.78 6.87
CA PHE A 148 5.85 5.97 8.07
C PHE A 148 6.06 4.83 9.08
N ARG A 149 5.43 4.93 10.26
CA ARG A 149 5.73 4.04 11.39
C ARG A 149 5.18 2.62 11.14
N PRO A 150 5.99 1.55 11.25
CA PRO A 150 5.50 0.19 11.07
C PRO A 150 4.71 -0.31 12.28
N VAL A 151 4.00 -1.41 12.10
CA VAL A 151 3.32 -2.18 13.14
C VAL A 151 3.93 -3.57 13.34
N GLY A 152 3.79 -4.08 14.57
CA GLY A 152 4.22 -5.44 14.92
C GLY A 152 5.73 -5.63 15.01
N LYS A 153 6.15 -6.77 15.59
CA LYS A 153 7.57 -7.10 15.80
C LYS A 153 8.33 -7.23 14.47
N ASN A 154 7.67 -7.78 13.46
CA ASN A 154 8.25 -7.99 12.14
C ASN A 154 8.07 -6.81 11.18
N ARG A 155 7.53 -5.68 11.68
CA ARG A 155 7.45 -4.38 11.00
C ARG A 155 6.76 -4.43 9.64
N VAL A 156 5.43 -4.42 9.65
CA VAL A 156 4.60 -4.19 8.46
C VAL A 156 4.31 -2.69 8.36
N TYR A 157 4.47 -2.09 7.20
CA TYR A 157 4.37 -0.64 7.01
C TYR A 157 3.10 -0.24 6.25
N ASP A 158 2.79 1.06 6.35
CA ASP A 158 1.84 1.78 5.51
C ASP A 158 0.41 1.18 5.54
N LEU A 159 0.01 0.67 6.70
CA LEU A 159 -1.33 0.06 6.87
C LEU A 159 -2.40 1.11 7.19
N GLY A 160 -2.01 2.32 7.60
CA GLY A 160 -2.94 3.40 7.93
C GLY A 160 -3.02 4.53 6.90
N GLY A 161 -2.34 4.42 5.76
CA GLY A 161 -2.26 5.50 4.79
C GLY A 161 -1.52 5.12 3.51
N ASN A 162 -1.09 6.14 2.77
CA ASN A 162 -0.46 6.06 1.47
C ASN A 162 -1.44 5.62 0.38
N VAL A 163 -1.71 4.33 0.26
CA VAL A 163 -2.75 3.78 -0.63
C VAL A 163 -3.71 2.91 0.15
N ALA A 164 -5.00 3.01 -0.17
CA ALA A 164 -5.95 1.99 0.24
C ALA A 164 -5.70 0.72 -0.57
N GLU A 165 -6.12 -0.44 -0.05
CA GLU A 165 -5.67 -1.72 -0.58
C GLU A 165 -6.81 -2.60 -1.04
N TRP A 166 -6.60 -3.26 -2.18
CA TRP A 166 -7.46 -4.34 -2.63
C TRP A 166 -7.35 -5.58 -1.73
N CYS A 167 -8.52 -6.12 -1.37
CA CYS A 167 -8.68 -7.46 -0.83
C CYS A 167 -9.75 -8.23 -1.62
N THR A 168 -9.74 -9.55 -1.45
CA THR A 168 -10.77 -10.45 -1.99
C THR A 168 -11.91 -10.61 -0.98
N ALA A 169 -13.14 -10.32 -1.42
CA ALA A 169 -14.38 -10.50 -0.66
C ALA A 169 -15.35 -11.38 -1.48
N GLY A 170 -15.35 -12.68 -1.19
CA GLY A 170 -15.99 -13.69 -2.05
C GLY A 170 -15.34 -13.68 -3.44
N ASP A 171 -16.15 -13.54 -4.49
CA ASP A 171 -15.66 -13.46 -5.87
C ASP A 171 -15.30 -12.04 -6.33
N SER A 172 -15.54 -11.04 -5.49
CA SER A 172 -15.39 -9.61 -5.80
C SER A 172 -14.20 -8.97 -5.11
N GLY A 173 -13.74 -7.85 -5.66
CA GLY A 173 -12.72 -7.00 -5.04
C GLY A 173 -13.35 -5.99 -4.09
N LYS A 174 -12.70 -5.75 -2.96
CA LYS A 174 -13.08 -4.70 -2.02
C LYS A 174 -11.85 -3.89 -1.61
N VAL A 175 -11.97 -2.57 -1.64
CA VAL A 175 -10.93 -1.66 -1.15
C VAL A 175 -11.17 -1.41 0.33
N LEU A 176 -10.11 -1.52 1.14
CA LEU A 176 -10.12 -1.20 2.56
C LEU A 176 -8.86 -0.39 2.93
N GLY A 177 -8.87 0.21 4.12
CA GLY A 177 -7.75 1.01 4.62
C GLY A 177 -7.81 2.47 4.17
N GLY A 178 -6.94 3.28 4.75
CA GLY A 178 -6.77 4.70 4.42
C GLY A 178 -5.80 4.92 3.28
N SER A 179 -5.78 6.14 2.76
CA SER A 179 -4.83 6.59 1.74
C SER A 179 -4.41 8.03 2.05
N ALA A 180 -3.50 8.58 1.24
CA ALA A 180 -3.06 9.97 1.34
C ALA A 180 -4.20 11.02 1.33
N VAL A 181 -5.40 10.66 0.85
CA VAL A 181 -6.57 11.55 0.75
C VAL A 181 -7.74 11.09 1.61
N THR A 182 -7.53 10.10 2.48
CA THR A 182 -8.56 9.61 3.41
C THR A 182 -8.35 10.27 4.78
N PRO A 183 -9.37 10.90 5.38
CA PRO A 183 -9.27 11.38 6.76
C PRO A 183 -9.17 10.21 7.73
N LYS A 184 -8.40 10.37 8.81
CA LYS A 184 -8.24 9.34 9.84
C LYS A 184 -9.41 9.27 10.83
N ASP A 185 -10.28 10.29 10.83
CA ASP A 185 -11.42 10.39 11.74
C ASP A 185 -12.28 9.10 11.71
N PRO A 186 -12.38 8.36 12.82
CA PRO A 186 -13.17 7.13 12.88
C PRO A 186 -14.68 7.36 12.76
N ALA A 187 -15.17 8.59 12.98
CA ALA A 187 -16.56 8.96 12.76
C ALA A 187 -16.89 9.22 11.27
N ALA A 188 -15.86 9.43 10.43
CA ALA A 188 -16.06 9.58 9.01
C ALA A 188 -16.58 8.25 8.40
N LYS A 189 -17.66 8.34 7.63
CA LYS A 189 -18.16 7.19 6.88
C LYS A 189 -17.12 6.78 5.84
N TYR A 190 -16.63 5.54 5.94
CA TYR A 190 -15.66 5.01 4.98
C TYR A 190 -16.17 5.12 3.54
N GLN A 191 -15.35 5.72 2.69
CA GLN A 191 -15.50 5.74 1.24
C GLN A 191 -14.17 5.31 0.63
N ALA A 192 -14.21 4.39 -0.33
CA ALA A 192 -13.02 4.02 -1.06
C ALA A 192 -12.46 5.27 -1.78
N PRO A 193 -11.15 5.54 -1.68
CA PRO A 193 -10.58 6.68 -2.37
C PRO A 193 -10.58 6.43 -3.90
N PRO A 194 -10.38 7.48 -4.72
CA PRO A 194 -10.20 7.32 -6.16
C PRO A 194 -9.11 6.30 -6.48
N LEU A 195 -9.26 5.55 -7.59
CA LEU A 195 -8.38 4.43 -7.93
C LEU A 195 -6.88 4.79 -7.93
N ARG A 196 -6.54 6.05 -8.21
CA ARG A 196 -5.16 6.58 -8.15
C ARG A 196 -4.51 6.52 -6.76
N TYR A 197 -5.29 6.29 -5.70
CA TYR A 197 -4.84 6.05 -4.33
C TYR A 197 -5.19 4.64 -3.86
N VAL A 198 -5.47 3.74 -4.79
CA VAL A 198 -5.73 2.33 -4.53
C VAL A 198 -4.59 1.51 -5.11
N GLY A 199 -3.92 0.77 -4.22
CA GLY A 199 -2.88 -0.21 -4.53
C GLY A 199 -3.24 -1.55 -3.90
N PHE A 200 -2.22 -2.33 -3.54
CA PHE A 200 -2.39 -3.61 -2.87
C PHE A 200 -1.08 -4.11 -2.26
N ARG A 201 -1.19 -5.06 -1.35
CA ARG A 201 -0.07 -5.88 -0.88
C ARG A 201 -0.36 -7.36 -1.12
N VAL A 202 0.68 -8.18 -1.10
CA VAL A 202 0.56 -9.64 -1.31
C VAL A 202 0.51 -10.39 0.01
N ILE A 203 -0.17 -11.54 0.00
CA ILE A 203 -0.02 -12.62 0.96
C ILE A 203 0.67 -13.78 0.25
N LEU A 204 1.70 -14.35 0.91
CA LEU A 204 2.32 -15.61 0.51
C LEU A 204 1.69 -16.75 1.31
N GLU A 205 1.24 -17.81 0.63
CA GLU A 205 0.82 -19.04 1.30
C GLU A 205 2.04 -19.93 1.57
N LYS A 206 2.12 -20.47 2.78
CA LYS A 206 3.15 -21.40 3.23
C LYS A 206 2.53 -22.64 3.84
#